data_AF-A0AAU9WJG5-F1
#
_entry.id   AF-A0AAU9WJG5-F1
#
_cell.length_a   1.000
_cell.length_b   1.000
_cell.length_c   1.000
_cell.angle_alpha   90.00
_cell.angle_beta   90.00
_cell.angle_gamma   90.00
#
_symmetry.space_group_name_H-M   'P 1'
#
loop_
_entity.id
_entity.type
_entity.pdbx_description
1 polymer ?
#
loop_
_entity_poly.entity_id
_entity_poly.type
_entity_poly.pdbx_seq_one_letter_code
_entity_poly.pdbx_strand_id
1 'polypeptide(L)'
;MDCQDDVNAKRFTDILESFDLKQRVCAGTHRNGHTLDLFINKSDDNMLNNIKVYDPNISDHLAVTCDVSIRKPQFRKEVIFYRKLRSLDMESFLSDVADCPLVINPSSDLDHLVQHDALANSFADYFIDKIDHIHATLIEKNSAQGNDANEVTLGNYVECNSVFSDFINVSYEDIKGLALRSINKSCVLDPLPAVVMKEYFNLLTPVLTNI
;
A
#
# COMPACT_ATOMS: atom_id res chain seq x y z
N MET A 1 -33.72 4.67 -1.46
CA MET A 1 -34.49 5.41 -0.44
C MET A 1 -35.95 4.99 -0.51
N ASP A 2 -36.64 4.93 0.62
CA ASP A 2 -38.01 4.41 0.74
C ASP A 2 -39.09 5.36 0.19
N CYS A 3 -38.89 6.68 0.29
CA CYS A 3 -39.74 7.68 -0.34
C CYS A 3 -39.02 8.34 -1.53
N GLN A 4 -39.30 7.89 -2.76
CA GLN A 4 -38.71 8.51 -3.95
C GLN A 4 -39.22 9.92 -4.23
N ASP A 5 -40.35 10.32 -3.63
CA ASP A 5 -40.94 11.65 -3.80
C ASP A 5 -40.46 12.68 -2.77
N ASP A 6 -39.78 12.24 -1.71
CA ASP A 6 -39.22 13.13 -0.70
C ASP A 6 -38.05 13.95 -1.26
N VAL A 7 -38.06 15.26 -0.99
CA VAL A 7 -37.05 16.20 -1.52
C VAL A 7 -35.66 15.89 -0.96
N ASN A 8 -35.57 15.47 0.30
CA ASN A 8 -34.29 15.14 0.92
C ASN A 8 -33.78 13.79 0.40
N ALA A 9 -34.67 12.82 0.20
CA ALA A 9 -34.34 11.53 -0.40
C ALA A 9 -33.80 11.68 -1.83
N LYS A 10 -34.41 12.57 -2.64
CA LYS A 10 -33.91 12.91 -3.99
C LYS A 10 -32.52 13.54 -3.92
N ARG A 11 -32.36 14.60 -3.13
CA ARG A 11 -31.05 15.27 -2.94
C ARG A 11 -29.96 14.30 -2.47
N PHE A 12 -30.29 13.41 -1.54
CA PHE A 12 -29.34 12.42 -1.05
C PHE A 12 -29.00 11.40 -2.14
N THR A 13 -29.98 10.96 -2.93
CA THR A 13 -29.75 10.06 -4.07
C THR A 13 -28.85 10.72 -5.12
N ASP A 14 -29.09 12.00 -5.45
CA ASP A 14 -28.24 12.77 -6.37
C ASP A 14 -26.79 12.83 -5.87
N ILE A 15 -26.58 13.01 -4.56
CA ILE A 15 -25.26 12.97 -3.95
C ILE A 15 -24.63 11.59 -4.16
N LEU A 16 -25.33 10.51 -3.83
CA LEU A 16 -24.78 9.16 -4.02
C LEU A 16 -24.39 8.89 -5.47
N GLU A 17 -25.27 9.22 -6.41
CA GLU A 17 -25.02 9.05 -7.84
C GLU A 17 -23.80 9.87 -8.32
N SER A 18 -23.61 11.08 -7.80
CA SER A 18 -22.45 11.92 -8.13
C SER A 18 -21.10 11.32 -7.71
N PHE A 19 -21.11 10.41 -6.72
CA PHE A 19 -19.93 9.68 -6.24
C PHE A 19 -19.89 8.22 -6.71
N ASP A 20 -20.74 7.83 -7.66
CA ASP A 20 -20.90 6.44 -8.12
C ASP A 20 -21.21 5.47 -6.96
N LEU A 21 -22.01 5.93 -5.99
CA LEU A 21 -22.47 5.16 -4.86
C LEU A 21 -23.95 4.79 -5.03
N LYS A 22 -24.32 3.63 -4.51
CA LYS A 22 -25.68 3.12 -4.54
C LYS A 22 -26.07 2.50 -3.20
N GLN A 23 -27.20 2.95 -2.66
CA GLN A 23 -27.86 2.27 -1.55
C GLN A 23 -28.33 0.88 -2.00
N ARG A 24 -27.93 -0.16 -1.28
CA ARG A 24 -28.14 -1.57 -1.65
C ARG A 24 -29.33 -2.24 -0.95
N VAL A 25 -29.77 -1.72 0.19
CA VAL A 25 -30.96 -2.24 0.89
C VAL A 25 -32.22 -1.63 0.29
N CYS A 26 -33.16 -2.49 -0.11
CA CYS A 26 -34.47 -2.13 -0.68
C CYS A 26 -35.65 -2.47 0.25
N ALA A 27 -35.39 -3.08 1.40
CA ALA A 27 -36.39 -3.45 2.40
C ALA A 27 -36.35 -2.50 3.61
N GLY A 28 -37.49 -2.36 4.30
CA GLY A 28 -37.56 -1.57 5.53
C GLY A 28 -36.64 -2.14 6.61
N THR A 29 -35.82 -1.29 7.21
CA THR A 29 -34.89 -1.63 8.31
C THR A 29 -35.48 -1.32 9.68
N HIS A 30 -36.67 -0.74 9.72
CA HIS A 30 -37.43 -0.47 10.94
C HIS A 30 -38.77 -1.19 10.90
N ARG A 31 -39.34 -1.54 12.06
CA ARG A 31 -40.63 -2.27 12.17
C ARG A 31 -41.80 -1.59 11.46
N ASN A 32 -41.74 -0.29 11.29
CA ASN A 32 -42.75 0.49 10.56
C ASN A 32 -42.58 0.43 9.02
N GLY A 33 -41.62 -0.36 8.51
CA GLY A 33 -41.37 -0.53 7.08
C GLY A 33 -40.47 0.53 6.45
N HIS A 34 -39.97 1.49 7.23
CA HIS A 34 -39.07 2.55 6.77
C HIS A 34 -37.62 2.09 6.64
N THR A 35 -36.86 2.71 5.74
CA THR A 35 -35.43 2.43 5.53
C THR A 35 -34.60 3.53 6.16
N LEU A 36 -34.34 3.42 7.46
CA LEU A 36 -33.53 4.39 8.22
C LEU A 36 -32.05 4.01 8.24
N ASP A 37 -31.76 2.72 8.16
CA ASP A 37 -30.41 2.17 8.19
C ASP A 37 -29.91 1.96 6.76
N LEU A 38 -28.85 2.68 6.40
CA LEU A 38 -28.33 2.71 5.04
C LEU A 38 -27.17 1.72 4.89
N PHE A 39 -27.10 1.09 3.72
CA PHE A 39 -26.06 0.15 3.34
C PHE A 39 -25.63 0.49 1.91
N ILE A 40 -24.55 1.25 1.80
CA ILE A 40 -24.12 1.91 0.58
C ILE A 40 -22.85 1.25 0.07
N ASN A 41 -22.78 0.98 -1.24
CA ASN A 41 -21.56 0.54 -1.91
C ASN A 41 -21.44 1.18 -3.29
N LYS A 42 -20.24 1.17 -3.87
CA LYS A 42 -20.00 1.63 -5.24
C LYS A 42 -20.95 0.93 -6.22
N SER A 43 -21.49 1.64 -7.20
CA SER A 43 -22.56 1.12 -8.06
C SER A 43 -22.11 -0.06 -8.92
N ASP A 44 -20.86 -0.04 -9.38
CA ASP A 44 -20.25 -1.05 -10.24
C ASP A 44 -19.57 -2.21 -9.48
N ASP A 45 -19.58 -2.16 -8.14
CA ASP A 45 -18.94 -3.18 -7.32
C ASP A 45 -19.90 -4.36 -7.04
N ASN A 46 -19.42 -5.56 -7.37
CA ASN A 46 -20.10 -6.85 -7.18
C ASN A 46 -19.61 -7.61 -5.94
N MET A 47 -18.88 -6.95 -5.04
CA MET A 47 -18.39 -7.54 -3.80
C MET A 47 -19.52 -7.97 -2.84
N LEU A 48 -20.71 -7.36 -2.93
CA LEU A 48 -21.81 -7.61 -2.01
C LEU A 48 -22.82 -8.60 -2.58
N ASN A 49 -23.07 -9.69 -1.85
CA ASN A 49 -24.02 -10.74 -2.19
C ASN A 49 -25.01 -11.00 -1.04
N ASN A 50 -26.12 -11.68 -1.33
CA ASN A 50 -27.08 -12.17 -0.32
C ASN A 50 -27.51 -11.15 0.74
N ILE A 51 -27.80 -9.92 0.32
CA ILE A 51 -28.28 -8.87 1.22
C ILE A 51 -29.66 -9.25 1.75
N LYS A 52 -29.79 -9.41 3.06
CA LYS A 52 -31.02 -9.82 3.76
C LYS A 52 -31.31 -8.89 4.92
N VAL A 53 -32.60 -8.64 5.13
CA VAL A 53 -33.11 -7.89 6.28
C VAL A 53 -34.01 -8.84 7.07
N TYR A 54 -33.76 -9.00 8.38
CA TYR A 54 -34.57 -9.85 9.25
C TYR A 54 -34.77 -9.22 10.64
N ASP A 55 -35.87 -9.55 11.32
CA ASP A 55 -36.14 -9.07 12.68
C ASP A 55 -35.45 -9.99 13.72
N PRO A 56 -34.47 -9.48 14.49
CA PRO A 56 -33.85 -10.25 15.57
C PRO A 56 -34.73 -10.36 16.83
N ASN A 57 -35.91 -9.73 16.87
CA ASN A 57 -36.87 -9.69 17.99
C ASN A 57 -36.32 -9.07 19.30
N ILE A 58 -35.27 -8.27 19.21
CA ILE A 58 -34.62 -7.60 20.36
C ILE A 58 -34.74 -6.07 20.35
N SER A 59 -35.17 -5.48 19.22
CA SER A 59 -35.34 -4.03 19.02
C SER A 59 -36.40 -3.79 17.93
N ASP A 60 -36.78 -2.52 17.75
CA ASP A 60 -37.54 -1.96 16.64
C ASP A 60 -36.75 -1.82 15.32
N HIS A 61 -35.43 -2.00 15.37
CA HIS A 61 -34.57 -2.13 14.19
C HIS A 61 -34.46 -3.60 13.72
N LEU A 62 -34.40 -3.78 12.40
CA LEU A 62 -34.15 -5.04 11.73
C LEU A 62 -32.67 -5.15 11.38
N ALA A 63 -32.12 -6.36 11.50
CA ALA A 63 -30.73 -6.66 11.18
C ALA A 63 -30.54 -6.76 9.66
N VAL A 64 -29.60 -5.98 9.13
CA VAL A 64 -29.12 -6.08 7.74
C VAL A 64 -27.90 -6.99 7.71
N THR A 65 -27.93 -8.02 6.88
CA THR A 65 -26.80 -8.95 6.67
C THR A 65 -26.46 -9.07 5.20
N CYS A 66 -25.21 -9.36 4.89
CA CYS A 66 -24.73 -9.60 3.53
C CYS A 66 -23.47 -10.45 3.55
N ASP A 67 -23.19 -11.08 2.40
CA ASP A 67 -21.94 -11.79 2.16
C ASP A 67 -20.99 -10.87 1.39
N VAL A 68 -19.79 -10.64 1.92
CA VAL A 68 -18.79 -9.75 1.32
C VAL A 68 -17.68 -10.57 0.67
N SER A 69 -17.60 -10.53 -0.65
CA SER A 69 -16.64 -11.27 -1.48
C SER A 69 -15.34 -10.49 -1.67
N ILE A 70 -14.52 -10.41 -0.63
CA ILE A 70 -13.23 -9.70 -0.68
C ILE A 70 -12.19 -10.60 -1.33
N ARG A 71 -11.58 -10.13 -2.43
CA ARG A 71 -10.39 -10.78 -2.99
C ARG A 71 -9.15 -10.24 -2.29
N LYS A 72 -8.34 -11.13 -1.72
CA LYS A 72 -7.02 -10.75 -1.21
C LYS A 72 -6.21 -10.16 -2.38
N PRO A 73 -5.74 -8.90 -2.31
CA PRO A 73 -4.90 -8.35 -3.36
C PRO A 73 -3.64 -9.21 -3.50
N GLN A 74 -3.20 -9.42 -4.74
CA GLN A 74 -1.99 -10.20 -4.99
C GLN A 74 -0.79 -9.52 -4.33
N PHE A 75 0.03 -10.31 -3.64
CA PHE A 75 1.27 -9.80 -3.05
C PHE A 75 2.23 -9.39 -4.17
N ARG A 76 2.37 -8.08 -4.41
CA ARG A 76 3.29 -7.55 -5.40
C ARG A 76 4.67 -7.40 -4.76
N LYS A 77 5.66 -8.14 -5.27
CA LYS A 77 7.07 -7.81 -5.07
C LYS A 77 7.43 -6.75 -6.09
N GLU A 78 7.77 -5.55 -5.63
CA GLU A 78 8.34 -4.54 -6.51
C GLU A 78 9.86 -4.55 -6.40
N VAL A 79 10.53 -4.52 -7.56
CA VAL A 79 11.97 -4.32 -7.63
C VAL A 79 12.21 -2.82 -7.48
N ILE A 80 12.82 -2.43 -6.37
CA ILE A 80 13.29 -1.07 -6.18
C ILE A 80 14.75 -0.97 -6.62
N PHE A 81 15.06 0.03 -7.45
CA PHE A 81 16.44 0.37 -7.79
C PHE A 81 16.97 1.36 -6.77
N TYR A 82 18.17 1.12 -6.26
CA TYR A 82 18.82 2.00 -5.30
C TYR A 82 20.27 2.19 -5.68
N ARG A 83 20.80 3.40 -5.46
CA ARG A 83 22.23 3.67 -5.64
C ARG A 83 22.98 3.20 -4.39
N LYS A 84 23.98 2.34 -4.56
CA LYS A 84 24.88 1.92 -3.48
C LYS A 84 25.85 3.06 -3.14
N LEU A 85 25.40 4.05 -2.35
CA LEU A 85 26.24 5.19 -1.97
C LEU A 85 27.54 4.79 -1.25
N ARG A 86 27.55 3.63 -0.58
CA ARG A 86 28.75 3.08 0.08
C ARG A 86 29.79 2.50 -0.88
N SER A 87 29.41 2.22 -2.13
CA SER A 87 30.34 1.72 -3.17
C SER A 87 30.66 2.82 -4.19
N LEU A 88 30.43 4.08 -3.85
CA LEU A 88 30.89 5.19 -4.68
C LEU A 88 32.41 5.23 -4.61
N ASP A 89 33.03 5.22 -5.78
CA ASP A 89 34.44 5.56 -5.90
C ASP A 89 34.59 7.08 -5.72
N MET A 90 35.12 7.46 -4.55
CA MET A 90 35.31 8.86 -4.20
C MET A 90 36.36 9.54 -5.08
N GLU A 91 37.37 8.82 -5.57
CA GLU A 91 38.42 9.42 -6.42
C GLU A 91 37.84 9.79 -7.78
N SER A 92 37.13 8.86 -8.43
CA SER A 92 36.43 9.13 -9.69
C SER A 92 35.38 10.22 -9.53
N PHE A 93 34.63 10.25 -8.42
CA PHE A 93 33.63 11.29 -8.16
C PHE A 93 34.28 12.68 -8.00
N LEU A 94 35.39 12.77 -7.27
CA LEU A 94 36.10 14.04 -7.09
C LEU A 94 36.71 14.53 -8.40
N SER A 95 37.23 13.62 -9.24
CA SER A 95 37.69 13.95 -10.59
C SER A 95 36.56 14.54 -11.43
N ASP A 96 35.40 13.88 -11.44
CA ASP A 96 34.23 14.34 -12.18
C ASP A 96 33.74 15.73 -11.71
N VAL A 97 33.82 16.00 -10.40
CA VAL A 97 33.47 17.31 -9.83
C VAL A 97 34.51 18.37 -10.18
N ALA A 98 35.80 18.01 -10.18
CA ALA A 98 36.89 18.91 -10.55
C ALA A 98 36.83 19.27 -12.04
N ASP A 99 36.40 18.34 -12.90
CA ASP A 99 36.21 18.54 -14.34
C ASP A 99 34.91 19.30 -14.67
N CYS A 100 34.10 19.61 -13.66
CA CYS A 100 32.86 20.34 -13.84
C CYS A 100 33.12 21.80 -14.25
N PRO A 101 32.48 22.30 -15.32
CA PRO A 101 32.64 23.69 -15.77
C PRO A 101 32.32 24.74 -14.70
N LEU A 102 31.42 24.42 -13.75
CA LEU A 102 31.07 25.28 -12.61
C LEU A 102 32.21 25.45 -11.61
N VAL A 103 33.12 24.46 -11.54
CA VAL A 103 34.27 24.45 -10.63
C VAL A 103 35.50 25.04 -11.32
N ILE A 104 35.68 24.77 -12.62
CA ILE A 104 36.82 25.25 -13.41
C ILE A 104 36.71 26.74 -13.76
N ASN A 105 35.50 27.24 -14.05
CA ASN A 105 35.28 28.64 -14.41
C ASN A 105 34.25 29.31 -13.47
N PRO A 106 34.61 29.57 -12.20
CA PRO A 106 33.72 30.27 -11.29
C PRO A 106 33.55 31.72 -11.76
N SER A 107 32.31 32.14 -12.03
CA SER A 107 31.99 33.55 -12.28
C SER A 107 32.40 34.39 -11.08
N SER A 108 33.11 35.50 -11.30
CA SER A 108 33.55 36.42 -10.25
C SER A 108 32.45 37.28 -9.65
N ASP A 109 31.23 37.19 -10.18
CA ASP A 109 30.06 37.98 -9.76
C ASP A 109 28.86 37.07 -9.48
N LEU A 110 28.29 37.19 -8.27
CA LEU A 110 27.16 36.42 -7.76
C LEU A 110 25.87 36.75 -8.52
N ASP A 111 25.71 37.98 -9.01
CA ASP A 111 24.52 38.40 -9.78
C ASP A 111 24.53 37.81 -11.21
N HIS A 112 25.69 37.43 -11.75
CA HIS A 112 25.82 36.75 -13.04
C HIS A 112 25.57 35.23 -12.95
N LEU A 113 25.69 34.61 -11.77
CA LEU A 113 25.39 33.18 -11.54
C LEU A 113 23.89 32.87 -11.57
N VAL A 114 23.04 33.86 -11.26
CA VAL A 114 21.58 33.71 -11.22
C VAL A 114 20.94 33.89 -12.60
N GLN A 115 21.63 34.51 -13.57
CA GLN A 115 21.10 34.81 -14.91
C GLN A 115 21.49 33.84 -16.03
N HIS A 116 22.33 32.84 -15.76
CA HIS A 116 22.82 31.94 -16.80
C HIS A 116 22.03 30.63 -16.85
N ASP A 117 20.77 30.69 -17.31
CA ASP A 117 19.99 29.52 -17.72
C ASP A 117 20.81 28.63 -18.67
N ALA A 118 21.64 29.24 -19.52
CA ALA A 118 22.54 28.53 -20.43
C ALA A 118 23.60 27.67 -19.71
N LEU A 119 24.07 28.06 -18.52
CA LEU A 119 25.06 27.31 -17.75
C LEU A 119 24.39 26.20 -16.92
N ALA A 120 23.23 26.48 -16.33
CA ALA A 120 22.43 25.47 -15.66
C ALA A 120 21.95 24.40 -16.65
N ASN A 121 21.53 24.80 -17.85
CA ASN A 121 21.15 23.91 -18.93
C ASN A 121 22.36 23.14 -19.46
N SER A 122 23.54 23.76 -19.67
CA SER A 122 24.72 23.01 -20.11
C SER A 122 25.22 22.01 -19.06
N PHE A 123 25.09 22.34 -17.76
CA PHE A 123 25.32 21.40 -16.67
C PHE A 123 24.31 20.26 -16.71
N ALA A 124 23.02 20.56 -16.84
CA ALA A 124 21.97 19.54 -16.95
C ALA A 124 22.21 18.63 -18.16
N ASP A 125 22.50 19.20 -19.33
CA ASP A 125 22.77 18.48 -20.57
C ASP A 125 23.99 17.58 -20.44
N TYR A 126 25.07 18.03 -19.78
CA TYR A 126 26.24 17.20 -19.49
C TYR A 126 25.88 15.96 -18.67
N PHE A 127 25.05 16.11 -17.62
CA PHE A 127 24.65 14.97 -16.79
C PHE A 127 23.64 14.06 -17.49
N ILE A 128 22.74 14.60 -18.30
CA ILE A 128 21.81 13.82 -19.13
C ILE A 128 22.61 12.95 -20.11
N ASP A 129 23.53 13.54 -20.87
CA ASP A 129 24.37 12.81 -21.83
C ASP A 129 25.23 11.74 -21.13
N LYS A 130 25.84 12.08 -19.98
CA LYS A 130 26.62 11.12 -19.19
C LYS A 130 25.77 9.96 -18.69
N ILE A 131 24.53 10.20 -18.26
CA ILE A 131 23.59 9.15 -17.84
C ILE A 131 23.24 8.25 -19.01
N ASP A 132 22.92 8.82 -20.18
CA ASP A 132 22.58 8.07 -21.38
C ASP A 132 23.76 7.20 -21.85
N HIS A 133 24.98 7.74 -21.81
CA HIS A 133 26.20 7.00 -22.13
C HIS A 133 26.44 5.81 -21.19
N ILE A 134 26.25 6.01 -19.88
CA ILE A 134 26.38 4.95 -18.88
C ILE A 134 25.32 3.86 -19.13
N HIS A 135 24.08 4.25 -19.39
CA HIS A 135 22.99 3.31 -19.69
C HIS A 135 23.28 2.48 -20.95
N ALA A 136 23.70 3.11 -22.05
CA ALA A 136 24.07 2.43 -23.28
C ALA A 136 25.21 1.43 -23.05
N THR A 137 26.26 1.85 -22.33
CA THR A 137 27.42 1.01 -22.00
C THR A 137 27.02 -0.22 -21.17
N LEU A 138 26.07 -0.06 -20.23
CA LEU A 138 25.59 -1.16 -19.38
C LEU A 138 24.71 -2.14 -20.17
N ILE A 139 23.88 -1.65 -21.09
CA ILE A 139 23.06 -2.48 -21.97
C ILE A 139 23.95 -3.32 -22.91
N GLU A 140 24.97 -2.71 -23.50
CA GLU A 140 25.92 -3.42 -24.36
C GLU A 140 26.73 -4.47 -23.61
N LYS A 141 27.18 -4.16 -22.39
CA LYS A 141 27.88 -5.14 -21.52
C LYS A 141 26.98 -6.32 -21.12
N ASN A 142 25.71 -6.08 -20.85
CA ASN A 142 24.73 -7.14 -20.59
C ASN A 142 24.41 -7.99 -21.84
N SER A 143 24.59 -7.43 -23.04
CA SER A 143 24.36 -8.13 -24.30
C SER A 143 25.58 -8.95 -24.76
N ALA A 144 26.79 -8.54 -24.38
CA ALA A 144 28.05 -9.21 -24.73
C ALA A 144 28.41 -10.39 -23.80
N GLN A 145 27.83 -10.46 -22.60
CA GLN A 145 27.84 -11.67 -21.76
C GLN A 145 26.72 -12.60 -22.20
N GLY A 146 27.02 -13.43 -23.20
CA GLY A 146 26.11 -14.47 -23.69
C GLY A 146 25.57 -15.34 -22.55
N ASN A 147 24.25 -15.41 -22.50
CA ASN A 147 23.43 -16.51 -21.99
C ASN A 147 23.92 -17.19 -20.71
N ASP A 148 23.41 -16.71 -19.58
CA ASP A 148 22.62 -17.63 -18.77
C ASP A 148 21.21 -17.06 -18.67
N ALA A 149 20.44 -17.34 -19.73
CA ALA A 149 19.00 -17.19 -19.72
C ALA A 149 18.44 -18.20 -18.72
N ASN A 150 18.57 -17.90 -17.43
CA ASN A 150 17.48 -18.18 -16.51
C ASN A 150 16.39 -17.16 -16.84
N GLU A 151 15.71 -17.41 -17.96
CA GLU A 151 14.27 -17.33 -17.98
C GLU A 151 13.82 -18.09 -16.74
N VAL A 152 13.65 -17.38 -15.63
CA VAL A 152 12.99 -17.93 -14.46
C VAL A 152 11.58 -18.15 -14.95
N THR A 153 11.37 -19.36 -15.47
CA THR A 153 10.07 -19.96 -15.70
C THR A 153 9.27 -19.59 -14.49
N LEU A 154 8.17 -18.88 -14.72
CA LEU A 154 7.23 -18.40 -13.72
C LEU A 154 6.92 -19.55 -12.76
N GLY A 155 7.72 -19.65 -11.71
CA GLY A 155 7.80 -20.86 -10.90
C GLY A 155 6.48 -21.01 -10.21
N ASN A 156 5.75 -22.05 -10.61
CA ASN A 156 4.50 -22.56 -10.03
C ASN A 156 3.96 -21.65 -8.94
N TYR A 157 3.03 -20.77 -9.32
CA TYR A 157 2.18 -20.06 -8.37
C TYR A 157 1.63 -21.10 -7.39
N VAL A 158 2.15 -21.08 -6.16
CA VAL A 158 1.54 -21.82 -5.07
C VAL A 158 0.29 -21.04 -4.73
N GLU A 159 -0.82 -21.44 -5.33
CA GLU A 159 -2.14 -21.00 -4.94
C GLU A 159 -2.28 -21.29 -3.44
N CYS A 160 -2.41 -20.25 -2.63
CA CYS A 160 -2.47 -20.39 -1.18
C CYS A 160 -3.86 -20.92 -0.82
N ASN A 161 -4.01 -22.24 -0.83
CA ASN A 161 -5.26 -22.94 -0.51
C ASN A 161 -5.53 -23.03 1.00
N SER A 162 -4.93 -22.16 1.82
CA SER A 162 -5.20 -22.13 3.25
C SER A 162 -6.62 -21.62 3.48
N VAL A 163 -7.50 -22.47 4.02
CA VAL A 163 -8.85 -22.10 4.45
C VAL A 163 -8.83 -21.87 5.95
N PHE A 164 -9.21 -20.67 6.38
CA PHE A 164 -9.47 -20.40 7.79
C PHE A 164 -10.79 -21.09 8.17
N SER A 165 -10.67 -22.20 8.88
CA SER A 165 -11.81 -23.09 9.20
C SER A 165 -12.25 -22.93 10.64
N ASP A 166 -11.29 -22.87 11.57
CA ASP A 166 -11.56 -22.93 12.99
C ASP A 166 -10.73 -21.90 13.78
N PHE A 167 -11.30 -21.44 14.89
CA PHE A 167 -10.55 -20.74 15.92
C PHE A 167 -10.00 -21.76 16.92
N ILE A 168 -8.69 -21.69 17.18
CA ILE A 168 -8.02 -22.55 18.15
C ILE A 168 -7.40 -21.64 19.21
N ASN A 169 -7.55 -22.01 20.48
CA ASN A 169 -6.89 -21.31 21.57
C ASN A 169 -5.37 -21.38 21.39
N VAL A 170 -4.74 -20.21 21.48
CA VAL A 170 -3.30 -20.06 21.23
C VAL A 170 -2.52 -20.51 22.47
N SER A 171 -1.55 -21.41 22.31
CA SER A 171 -0.74 -21.89 23.43
C SER A 171 0.40 -20.92 23.78
N TYR A 172 0.95 -21.04 24.99
CA TYR A 172 2.14 -20.29 25.42
C TYR A 172 3.29 -20.41 24.41
N GLU A 173 3.54 -21.61 23.86
CA GLU A 173 4.64 -21.84 22.94
C GLU A 173 4.39 -21.21 21.56
N ASP A 174 3.13 -21.13 21.11
CA ASP A 174 2.77 -20.44 19.87
C ASP A 174 3.07 -18.94 19.98
N ILE A 175 2.64 -18.30 21.08
CA ILE A 175 2.88 -16.86 21.30
C ILE A 175 4.38 -16.61 21.51
N LYS A 176 5.08 -17.47 22.25
CA LYS A 176 6.53 -17.36 22.48
C LYS A 176 7.31 -17.47 21.19
N GLY A 177 6.94 -18.41 20.32
CA GLY A 177 7.53 -18.56 19.00
C GLY A 177 7.35 -17.31 18.15
N LEU A 178 6.19 -16.65 18.22
CA LEU A 178 5.94 -15.39 17.51
C LEU A 178 6.72 -14.22 18.13
N ALA A 179 6.65 -14.06 19.45
CA ALA A 179 7.30 -13.00 20.21
C ALA A 179 8.81 -12.93 19.97
N LEU A 180 9.49 -14.08 20.00
CA LEU A 180 10.93 -14.16 19.82
C LEU A 180 11.37 -13.94 18.37
N ARG A 181 10.54 -14.30 17.39
CA ARG A 181 10.82 -14.10 15.96
C ARG A 181 10.57 -12.67 15.48
N SER A 182 9.76 -11.90 16.20
CA SER A 182 9.46 -10.50 15.85
C SER A 182 10.75 -9.67 15.78
N ILE A 183 10.89 -8.82 14.77
CA ILE A 183 12.01 -7.88 14.68
C ILE A 183 11.73 -6.71 15.63
N ASN A 184 12.75 -6.13 16.25
CA ASN A 184 12.62 -4.93 17.10
C ASN A 184 12.32 -3.70 16.24
N LYS A 185 11.11 -3.64 15.71
CA LYS A 185 10.55 -2.51 14.98
C LYS A 185 9.25 -2.10 15.68
N SER A 186 8.92 -0.83 15.58
CA SER A 186 7.65 -0.29 16.03
C SER A 186 7.15 0.68 14.99
N CYS A 187 5.86 0.67 14.71
CA CYS A 187 5.17 1.69 13.93
C CYS A 187 4.06 2.35 14.76
N VAL A 188 3.50 3.45 14.26
CA VAL A 188 2.47 4.23 14.96
C VAL A 188 1.15 3.47 15.15
N LEU A 189 0.95 2.37 14.40
CA LEU A 189 -0.22 1.51 14.48
C LEU A 189 -0.02 0.28 15.37
N ASP A 190 1.19 0.07 15.92
CA ASP A 190 1.43 -1.07 16.79
C ASP A 190 0.76 -0.84 18.15
N PRO A 191 -0.15 -1.72 18.60
CA PRO A 191 -0.78 -1.58 19.90
C PRO A 191 0.23 -1.77 21.06
N LEU A 192 1.34 -2.48 20.78
CA LEU A 192 2.42 -2.71 21.72
C LEU A 192 3.75 -2.82 20.96
N PRO A 193 4.76 -1.98 21.25
CA PRO A 193 6.07 -2.09 20.61
C PRO A 193 6.71 -3.47 20.82
N ALA A 194 7.35 -4.02 19.79
CA ALA A 194 7.95 -5.35 19.82
C ALA A 194 9.01 -5.53 20.93
N VAL A 195 9.69 -4.45 21.32
CA VAL A 195 10.67 -4.46 22.42
C VAL A 195 10.00 -4.73 23.76
N VAL A 196 8.90 -4.02 24.05
CA VAL A 196 8.12 -4.17 25.29
C VAL A 196 7.50 -5.56 25.36
N MET A 197 6.96 -6.05 24.24
CA MET A 197 6.38 -7.39 24.17
C MET A 197 7.39 -8.49 24.50
N LYS A 198 8.65 -8.34 24.08
CA LYS A 198 9.73 -9.29 24.39
C LYS A 198 10.21 -9.20 25.83
N GLU A 199 10.43 -7.99 26.33
CA GLU A 199 10.96 -7.77 27.68
C GLU A 199 9.98 -8.23 28.76
N TYR A 200 8.68 -7.99 28.56
CA TYR A 200 7.63 -8.32 29.51
C TYR A 200 6.80 -9.54 29.07
N PHE A 201 7.34 -10.38 28.19
CA PHE A 201 6.62 -11.50 27.58
C PHE A 201 5.93 -12.38 28.61
N ASN A 202 6.66 -12.84 29.64
CA ASN A 202 6.13 -13.74 30.67
C ASN A 202 5.01 -13.10 31.51
N LEU A 203 5.02 -11.77 31.66
CA LEU A 203 3.97 -11.04 32.38
C LEU A 203 2.71 -10.88 31.51
N LEU A 204 2.89 -10.69 30.20
CA LEU A 204 1.80 -10.50 29.24
C LEU A 204 1.17 -11.82 28.79
N THR A 205 1.90 -12.93 28.86
CA THR A 205 1.45 -14.20 28.29
C THR A 205 0.10 -14.69 28.85
N PRO A 206 -0.16 -14.63 30.17
CA PRO A 206 -1.46 -15.07 30.72
C PRO A 206 -2.66 -14.26 30.21
N VAL A 207 -2.44 -13.02 29.79
CA VAL A 207 -3.48 -12.18 29.18
C VAL A 207 -3.63 -12.54 27.71
N LEU A 208 -2.53 -12.71 26.99
CA LEU A 208 -2.53 -13.01 25.55
C LEU A 208 -3.07 -14.41 25.21
N THR A 209 -2.94 -15.39 26.10
CA THR A 209 -3.47 -16.75 25.90
C THR A 209 -4.94 -16.93 26.30
N ASN A 210 -5.58 -15.90 26.88
CA ASN A 210 -6.95 -15.94 27.40
C ASN A 210 -7.92 -15.00 26.64
N ILE A 211 -7.59 -14.65 25.40
CA ILE A 211 -8.40 -13.78 24.53
C ILE A 211 -9.42 -14.62 23.77
#